data_AF-A0A2E7E4A7-F1
#
_entry.id   AF-A0A2E7E4A7-F1
#
_cell.length_a   1.000
_cell.length_b   1.000
_cell.length_c   1.000
_cell.angle_alpha   90.00
_cell.angle_beta   90.00
_cell.angle_gamma   90.00
#
_symmetry.space_group_name_H-M   'P 1'
#
loop_
_entity.id
_entity.type
_entity.pdbx_description
1 polymer ?
#
loop_
_entity_poly.entity_id
_entity_poly.type
_entity_poly.pdbx_seq_one_letter_code
_entity_poly.pdbx_strand_id
1 'polypeptide(L)'
;MAASIRKSSVKMCQGNISSHFFSGEAVNLTSVLFLLYYLSTRRDGGRQKTLVGFALVDDLRPERGEDEDTDPGTLYIDAICTNTDIRMTRHITVKGAGQLLMSVIEHFARNPDNYLDGEPYTNIKLSALPYVIGYYRRLGYRHVHDCKDLTTVNGLIVESDKDIQAAVKKVEKLKTRFVNDEELDLALLVELAKDKKIVATGKDAKSRRADFLLFNLNDYFKGKNIIFVKKTTTKGVQIVAIDKDTSREDPFTNQLLREDNSAVLAFLHLLTRKKFAVSCHDAFTRYMRHSFKRDSDGEIDFHCLGGGFTMRKCIEAGEDEDTMQMMGGTRRRAKKKTKKNVPWAGWSTLSPSAAQKTTMKKKCGRKCFLGPQKSFPVCVKNTCRVSKKGAWAAFVRARAWGNKRSNYKGRSKPRFTRKVYRDVERKAQKIMGKKA
;
A
#
# COMPACT_ATOMS: atom_id res chain seq x y z
N MET A 1 -17.66 -24.98 9.14
CA MET A 1 -16.77 -23.91 8.65
C MET A 1 -17.56 -22.73 8.06
N ALA A 2 -18.42 -22.96 7.06
CA ALA A 2 -19.33 -21.96 6.47
C ALA A 2 -20.16 -21.16 7.49
N ALA A 3 -20.67 -21.80 8.55
CA ALA A 3 -21.41 -21.10 9.61
C ALA A 3 -20.59 -20.02 10.36
N SER A 4 -19.27 -20.22 10.52
CA SER A 4 -18.39 -19.22 11.15
C SER A 4 -18.12 -18.05 10.22
N ILE A 5 -17.98 -18.31 8.91
CA ILE A 5 -17.82 -17.27 7.88
C ILE A 5 -19.10 -16.46 7.76
N ARG A 6 -20.27 -17.11 7.64
CA ARG A 6 -21.59 -16.44 7.60
C ARG A 6 -21.78 -15.49 8.77
N LYS A 7 -21.56 -15.96 10.01
CA LYS A 7 -21.70 -15.14 11.23
C LYS A 7 -20.68 -13.99 11.33
N SER A 8 -19.51 -14.13 10.70
CA SER A 8 -18.41 -13.15 10.78
C SER A 8 -18.35 -12.20 9.58
N SER A 9 -19.01 -12.55 8.47
CA SER A 9 -18.99 -11.83 7.18
C SER A 9 -19.43 -10.37 7.33
N VAL A 10 -20.53 -10.10 8.03
CA VAL A 10 -21.03 -8.74 8.28
C VAL A 10 -19.97 -7.86 8.94
N LYS A 11 -19.20 -8.41 9.89
CA LYS A 11 -18.13 -7.68 10.60
C LYS A 11 -16.81 -7.63 9.82
N MET A 12 -16.55 -8.59 8.93
CA MET A 12 -15.27 -8.72 8.20
C MET A 12 -15.29 -8.08 6.82
N CYS A 13 -16.42 -8.17 6.13
CA CYS A 13 -16.65 -7.63 4.78
C CYS A 13 -17.40 -6.28 4.83
N GLN A 14 -17.69 -5.76 6.03
CA GLN A 14 -18.41 -4.49 6.24
C GLN A 14 -19.79 -4.42 5.56
N GLY A 15 -20.41 -5.58 5.28
CA GLY A 15 -21.67 -5.66 4.55
C GLY A 15 -21.55 -5.63 3.03
N ASN A 16 -20.33 -5.47 2.46
CA ASN A 16 -20.12 -5.42 1.01
C ASN A 16 -20.32 -6.77 0.31
N ILE A 17 -20.32 -7.88 1.06
CA ILE A 17 -20.66 -9.20 0.54
C ILE A 17 -21.86 -9.71 1.32
N SER A 18 -22.93 -10.04 0.59
CA SER A 18 -24.16 -10.57 1.16
C SER A 18 -23.90 -11.84 1.95
N SER A 19 -24.57 -12.02 3.09
CA SER A 19 -24.51 -13.28 3.85
C SER A 19 -25.01 -14.48 3.02
N HIS A 20 -25.85 -14.23 2.01
CA HIS A 20 -26.36 -15.22 1.08
C HIS A 20 -25.30 -15.74 0.11
N PHE A 21 -24.31 -14.91 -0.24
CA PHE A 21 -23.14 -15.33 -1.03
C PHE A 21 -22.48 -16.56 -0.38
N PHE A 22 -22.43 -16.59 0.95
CA PHE A 22 -21.84 -17.66 1.73
C PHE A 22 -22.80 -18.80 2.10
N SER A 23 -24.03 -18.82 1.57
CA SER A 23 -25.09 -19.73 2.04
C SER A 23 -25.23 -21.05 1.28
N GLY A 24 -24.54 -21.25 0.14
CA GLY A 24 -24.61 -22.52 -0.60
C GLY A 24 -23.61 -22.62 -1.75
N GLU A 25 -23.99 -22.16 -2.93
CA GLU A 25 -23.26 -22.40 -4.19
C GLU A 25 -21.82 -21.88 -4.19
N ALA A 26 -21.57 -20.62 -3.86
CA ALA A 26 -20.21 -20.07 -3.94
C ALA A 26 -19.21 -20.82 -3.05
N VAL A 27 -19.62 -21.21 -1.83
CA VAL A 27 -18.75 -21.98 -0.91
C VAL A 27 -18.59 -23.43 -1.38
N ASN A 28 -19.58 -23.99 -2.06
CA ASN A 28 -19.53 -25.36 -2.58
C ASN A 28 -18.70 -25.45 -3.88
N LEU A 29 -18.66 -24.37 -4.66
CA LEU A 29 -17.81 -24.21 -5.84
C LEU A 29 -16.38 -23.80 -5.45
N THR A 30 -16.19 -23.29 -4.23
CA THR A 30 -14.86 -22.91 -3.73
C THR A 30 -13.91 -24.09 -3.71
N SER A 31 -12.82 -23.98 -4.45
CA SER A 31 -11.78 -25.01 -4.46
C SER A 31 -10.91 -24.99 -3.20
N VAL A 32 -10.55 -23.79 -2.73
CA VAL A 32 -9.61 -23.59 -1.61
C VAL A 32 -10.10 -22.47 -0.69
N LEU A 33 -10.16 -22.76 0.61
CA LEU A 33 -10.57 -21.80 1.65
C LEU A 33 -9.41 -21.48 2.61
N PHE A 34 -9.00 -20.22 2.63
CA PHE A 34 -7.99 -19.70 3.55
C PHE A 34 -8.66 -19.08 4.78
N LEU A 35 -8.21 -19.48 5.97
CA LEU A 35 -8.73 -18.98 7.24
C LEU A 35 -7.61 -18.39 8.09
N LEU A 36 -7.75 -17.12 8.47
CA LEU A 36 -6.81 -16.45 9.34
C LEU A 36 -7.38 -16.34 10.76
N TYR A 37 -6.73 -17.02 11.70
CA TYR A 37 -7.09 -16.98 13.13
C TYR A 37 -6.06 -16.21 13.95
N TYR A 38 -6.54 -15.43 14.90
CA TYR A 38 -5.74 -14.91 16.00
C TYR A 38 -5.85 -15.84 17.21
N LEU A 39 -4.70 -16.15 17.80
CA LEU A 39 -4.60 -17.00 18.99
C LEU A 39 -4.28 -16.12 20.21
N SER A 40 -5.17 -16.09 21.18
CA SER A 40 -4.93 -15.43 22.47
C SER A 40 -5.01 -16.39 23.64
N THR A 41 -4.19 -16.16 24.65
CA THR A 41 -4.31 -16.82 25.95
C THR A 41 -5.44 -16.19 26.76
N ARG A 42 -6.38 -17.02 27.20
CA ARG A 42 -7.43 -16.66 28.17
C ARG A 42 -6.82 -16.58 29.57
N ARG A 43 -7.55 -15.95 30.50
CA ARG A 43 -7.12 -15.81 31.91
C ARG A 43 -7.02 -17.16 32.64
N ASP A 44 -7.74 -18.17 32.18
CA ASP A 44 -7.74 -19.55 32.70
C ASP A 44 -6.60 -20.42 32.12
N GLY A 45 -5.70 -19.85 31.31
CA GLY A 45 -4.65 -20.59 30.61
C GLY A 45 -5.08 -21.26 29.31
N GLY A 46 -6.37 -21.23 28.96
CA GLY A 46 -6.89 -21.77 27.70
C GLY A 46 -6.50 -20.92 26.48
N ARG A 47 -6.45 -21.53 25.29
CA ARG A 47 -6.25 -20.80 24.02
C ARG A 47 -7.61 -20.45 23.40
N GLN A 48 -7.84 -19.17 23.16
CA GLN A 48 -8.98 -18.68 22.38
C GLN A 48 -8.54 -18.46 20.93
N LYS A 49 -9.28 -19.04 19.99
CA LYS A 49 -9.12 -18.82 18.55
C LYS A 49 -10.21 -17.85 18.09
N THR A 50 -9.82 -16.73 17.49
CA THR A 50 -10.76 -15.76 16.91
C THR A 50 -10.48 -15.66 15.43
N LEU A 51 -11.48 -15.91 14.58
CA LEU A 51 -11.35 -15.69 13.14
C LEU A 51 -11.19 -14.18 12.90
N VAL A 52 -10.17 -13.78 12.13
CA VAL A 52 -9.85 -12.38 11.84
C VAL A 52 -9.85 -12.06 10.35
N GLY A 53 -9.87 -13.08 9.48
CA GLY A 53 -10.07 -12.93 8.05
C GLY A 53 -10.21 -14.28 7.35
N PHE A 54 -10.68 -14.24 6.11
CA PHE A 54 -10.79 -15.41 5.24
C PHE A 54 -10.63 -15.02 3.77
N ALA A 55 -10.34 -16.01 2.92
CA ALA A 55 -10.44 -15.88 1.46
C ALA A 55 -11.03 -17.16 0.84
N LEU A 56 -11.95 -16.99 -0.11
CA LEU A 56 -12.50 -18.03 -0.99
C LEU A 56 -11.76 -17.95 -2.32
N VAL A 57 -11.24 -19.07 -2.78
CA VAL A 57 -10.34 -19.13 -3.94
C VAL A 57 -10.68 -20.35 -4.79
N ASP A 58 -10.80 -20.15 -6.09
CA ASP A 58 -11.19 -21.15 -7.07
C ASP A 58 -10.00 -21.56 -7.93
N ASP A 59 -9.81 -22.87 -8.09
CA ASP A 59 -8.84 -23.44 -9.01
C ASP A 59 -9.52 -23.58 -10.36
N LEU A 60 -9.15 -22.73 -11.32
CA LEU A 60 -9.74 -22.71 -12.66
C LEU A 60 -8.98 -23.62 -13.65
N ARG A 61 -8.01 -24.43 -13.18
CA ARG A 61 -7.33 -25.41 -14.04
C ARG A 61 -8.24 -26.52 -14.59
N PRO A 62 -9.24 -27.04 -13.84
CA PRO A 62 -10.16 -28.05 -14.37
C PRO A 62 -11.05 -27.55 -15.52
N GLU A 63 -11.33 -26.25 -15.57
CA GLU A 63 -12.14 -25.59 -16.61
C GLU A 63 -11.36 -25.39 -17.94
N ARG A 64 -10.10 -25.86 -17.99
CA ARG A 64 -9.23 -25.78 -19.16
C ARG A 64 -9.80 -26.62 -20.31
N GLY A 65 -10.40 -25.96 -21.28
CA GLY A 65 -10.90 -26.57 -22.53
C GLY A 65 -12.39 -26.38 -22.82
N GLU A 66 -13.16 -25.85 -21.87
CA GLU A 66 -14.56 -25.48 -22.11
C GLU A 66 -14.70 -24.06 -22.67
N ASP A 67 -13.85 -23.14 -22.23
CA ASP A 67 -13.77 -21.76 -22.70
C ASP A 67 -12.34 -21.41 -23.18
N GLU A 68 -12.19 -20.89 -24.40
CA GLU A 68 -10.89 -20.45 -24.96
C GLU A 68 -10.27 -19.27 -24.17
N ASP A 69 -11.07 -18.58 -23.36
CA ASP A 69 -10.66 -17.41 -22.56
C ASP A 69 -10.12 -17.76 -21.16
N THR A 70 -10.10 -19.04 -20.77
CA THR A 70 -9.61 -19.47 -19.45
C THR A 70 -8.10 -19.72 -19.48
N ASP A 71 -7.33 -18.77 -18.96
CA ASP A 71 -5.88 -18.89 -18.85
C ASP A 71 -5.44 -20.18 -18.10
N PRO A 72 -4.48 -20.94 -18.67
CA PRO A 72 -3.98 -22.16 -18.03
C PRO A 72 -3.29 -21.82 -16.70
N GLY A 73 -3.57 -22.60 -15.64
CA GLY A 73 -2.88 -22.45 -14.36
C GLY A 73 -3.38 -21.27 -13.51
N THR A 74 -4.66 -20.89 -13.62
CA THR A 74 -5.22 -19.73 -12.91
C THR A 74 -5.82 -20.11 -11.55
N LEU A 75 -5.37 -19.41 -10.50
CA LEU A 75 -6.02 -19.41 -9.19
C LEU A 75 -6.82 -18.10 -9.02
N TYR A 76 -8.15 -18.17 -8.94
CA TYR A 76 -9.03 -17.01 -8.87
C TYR A 76 -9.46 -16.71 -7.43
N ILE A 77 -9.26 -15.48 -6.96
CA ILE A 77 -9.74 -15.05 -5.64
C ILE A 77 -11.14 -14.47 -5.80
N ASP A 78 -12.14 -15.23 -5.39
CA ASP A 78 -13.55 -14.88 -5.48
C ASP A 78 -13.97 -13.91 -4.37
N ALA A 79 -13.54 -14.17 -3.13
CA ALA A 79 -13.77 -13.26 -2.02
C ALA A 79 -12.61 -13.20 -1.05
N ILE A 80 -12.32 -12.02 -0.52
CA ILE A 80 -11.35 -11.82 0.56
C ILE A 80 -11.85 -10.77 1.53
N CYS A 81 -11.95 -11.13 2.81
CA CYS A 81 -12.41 -10.22 3.86
C CYS A 81 -11.56 -10.31 5.12
N THR A 82 -11.33 -9.17 5.76
CA THR A 82 -10.59 -9.13 7.03
C THR A 82 -11.20 -8.13 7.99
N ASN A 83 -11.29 -8.51 9.25
CA ASN A 83 -11.76 -7.60 10.28
C ASN A 83 -10.62 -6.65 10.71
N THR A 84 -10.70 -5.40 10.29
CA THR A 84 -9.76 -4.34 10.69
C THR A 84 -10.03 -3.78 12.09
N ASP A 85 -11.23 -4.01 12.62
CA ASP A 85 -11.74 -3.41 13.85
C ASP A 85 -11.45 -4.21 15.10
N ILE A 86 -10.76 -5.35 14.98
CA ILE A 86 -10.36 -6.08 16.17
C ILE A 86 -9.21 -5.33 16.86
N ARG A 87 -9.60 -4.41 17.76
CA ARG A 87 -8.77 -3.86 18.83
C ARG A 87 -8.49 -4.98 19.83
N MET A 88 -7.66 -5.94 19.42
CA MET A 88 -7.28 -7.09 20.23
C MET A 88 -6.35 -6.61 21.34
N THR A 89 -6.94 -6.21 22.47
CA THR A 89 -6.32 -5.62 23.66
C THR A 89 -5.76 -4.21 23.46
N ARG A 90 -5.63 -3.44 24.56
CA ARG A 90 -5.17 -2.02 24.59
C ARG A 90 -3.78 -1.78 23.97
N HIS A 91 -3.11 -2.80 23.40
CA HIS A 91 -1.72 -2.73 22.96
C HIS A 91 -1.41 -3.32 21.57
N ILE A 92 -2.30 -4.04 20.88
CA ILE A 92 -1.97 -4.65 19.58
C ILE A 92 -3.11 -4.49 18.57
N THR A 93 -2.81 -3.87 17.43
CA THR A 93 -3.67 -3.85 16.23
C THR A 93 -3.04 -4.77 15.19
N VAL A 94 -3.81 -5.73 14.67
CA VAL A 94 -3.35 -6.60 13.58
C VAL A 94 -3.44 -5.81 12.28
N LYS A 95 -2.40 -5.02 11.98
CA LYS A 95 -2.29 -4.32 10.70
C LYS A 95 -1.80 -5.29 9.63
N GLY A 96 -2.50 -5.33 8.49
CA GLY A 96 -2.07 -6.09 7.33
C GLY A 96 -2.61 -7.53 7.25
N ALA A 97 -3.73 -7.84 7.91
CA ALA A 97 -4.39 -9.15 7.78
C ALA A 97 -4.67 -9.52 6.32
N GLY A 98 -5.17 -8.57 5.51
CA GLY A 98 -5.39 -8.80 4.08
C GLY A 98 -4.10 -9.11 3.34
N GLN A 99 -3.01 -8.38 3.65
CA GLN A 99 -1.70 -8.66 3.04
C GLN A 99 -1.17 -10.05 3.43
N LEU A 100 -1.40 -10.48 4.68
CA LEU A 100 -1.01 -11.80 5.14
C LEU A 100 -1.78 -12.90 4.39
N LEU A 101 -3.10 -12.76 4.24
CA LEU A 101 -3.90 -13.68 3.43
C LEU A 101 -3.38 -13.75 1.99
N MET A 102 -3.14 -12.61 1.35
CA MET A 102 -2.61 -12.55 -0.01
C MET A 102 -1.25 -13.25 -0.14
N SER A 103 -0.37 -13.11 0.86
CA SER A 103 0.92 -13.81 0.90
C SER A 103 0.78 -15.32 1.08
N VAL A 104 -0.20 -15.78 1.86
CA VAL A 104 -0.47 -17.22 2.04
C VAL A 104 -1.06 -17.83 0.76
N ILE A 105 -1.97 -17.12 0.09
CA ILE A 105 -2.52 -17.54 -1.22
C ILE A 105 -1.39 -17.65 -2.25
N GLU A 106 -0.50 -16.67 -2.30
CA GLU A 106 0.67 -16.70 -3.19
C GLU A 106 1.61 -17.86 -2.88
N HIS A 107 1.83 -18.17 -1.60
CA HIS A 107 2.64 -19.31 -1.21
C HIS A 107 1.98 -20.64 -1.59
N PHE A 108 0.66 -20.76 -1.40
CA PHE A 108 -0.11 -21.91 -1.84
C PHE A 108 0.04 -22.14 -3.35
N ALA A 109 -0.12 -21.08 -4.15
CA ALA A 109 0.00 -21.18 -5.61
C ALA A 109 1.42 -21.55 -6.08
N ARG A 110 2.46 -21.16 -5.32
CA ARG A 110 3.86 -21.50 -5.63
C ARG A 110 4.27 -22.90 -5.18
N ASN A 111 3.50 -23.56 -4.33
CA ASN A 111 3.92 -24.85 -3.75
C ASN A 111 3.87 -25.96 -4.82
N PRO A 112 4.99 -26.67 -5.07
CA PRO A 112 5.04 -27.84 -5.96
C PRO A 112 4.00 -28.92 -5.65
N ASP A 113 3.59 -29.05 -4.39
CA ASP A 113 2.61 -30.06 -3.97
C ASP A 113 1.18 -29.76 -4.48
N ASN A 114 0.91 -28.54 -4.97
CA ASN A 114 -0.41 -28.11 -5.43
C ASN A 114 -0.58 -28.18 -6.95
N TYR A 115 0.25 -28.96 -7.65
CA TYR A 115 0.16 -29.13 -9.10
C TYR A 115 -1.04 -30.02 -9.43
N LEU A 116 -1.74 -29.70 -10.52
CA LEU A 116 -2.84 -30.52 -11.04
C LEU A 116 -2.34 -31.16 -12.33
N ASP A 117 -2.30 -32.49 -12.37
CA ASP A 117 -1.75 -33.26 -13.49
C ASP A 117 -0.31 -32.86 -13.89
N GLY A 118 0.49 -32.45 -12.90
CA GLY A 118 1.87 -31.99 -13.09
C GLY A 118 2.00 -30.53 -13.54
N GLU A 119 0.89 -29.80 -13.69
CA GLU A 119 0.89 -28.40 -14.13
C GLU A 119 0.80 -27.43 -12.93
N PRO A 120 1.74 -26.47 -12.81
CA PRO A 120 1.74 -25.47 -11.75
C PRO A 120 0.65 -24.41 -11.95
N TYR A 121 0.38 -23.64 -10.89
CA TYR A 121 -0.26 -22.34 -11.09
C TYR A 121 0.72 -21.38 -11.75
N THR A 122 0.26 -20.69 -12.79
CA THR A 122 1.02 -19.68 -13.53
C THR A 122 0.68 -18.27 -13.08
N ASN A 123 -0.50 -18.09 -12.47
CA ASN A 123 -0.98 -16.77 -12.09
C ASN A 123 -2.08 -16.82 -11.02
N ILE A 124 -2.28 -15.69 -10.34
CA ILE A 124 -3.42 -15.43 -9.46
C ILE A 124 -4.25 -14.29 -10.05
N LYS A 125 -5.54 -14.52 -10.19
CA LYS A 125 -6.51 -13.58 -10.77
C LYS A 125 -7.50 -13.11 -9.70
N LEU A 126 -7.94 -11.86 -9.79
CA LEU A 126 -9.01 -11.31 -8.95
C LEU A 126 -9.72 -10.18 -9.67
N SER A 127 -10.88 -9.79 -9.16
CA SER A 127 -11.61 -8.58 -9.54
C SER A 127 -11.49 -7.54 -8.43
N ALA A 128 -10.99 -6.35 -8.77
CA ALA A 128 -10.74 -5.28 -7.81
C ALA A 128 -11.70 -4.11 -8.02
N LEU A 129 -12.45 -3.75 -6.98
CA LEU A 129 -13.21 -2.50 -6.98
C LEU A 129 -12.29 -1.30 -7.21
N PRO A 130 -12.75 -0.25 -7.91
CA PRO A 130 -11.87 0.81 -8.37
C PRO A 130 -11.10 1.54 -7.26
N TYR A 131 -11.68 1.72 -6.06
CA TYR A 131 -10.97 2.36 -4.94
C TYR A 131 -9.84 1.49 -4.33
N VAL A 132 -9.87 0.17 -4.53
CA VAL A 132 -8.83 -0.77 -4.04
C VAL A 132 -7.82 -1.21 -5.10
N ILE A 133 -7.96 -0.81 -6.37
CA ILE A 133 -6.97 -1.12 -7.42
C ILE A 133 -5.56 -0.77 -6.96
N GLY A 134 -5.36 0.42 -6.40
CA GLY A 134 -4.06 0.87 -5.91
C GLY A 134 -3.48 0.00 -4.78
N TYR A 135 -4.32 -0.70 -4.01
CA TYR A 135 -3.89 -1.68 -3.01
C TYR A 135 -3.29 -2.92 -3.68
N TYR A 136 -4.01 -3.56 -4.59
CA TYR A 136 -3.54 -4.77 -5.27
C TYR A 136 -2.34 -4.50 -6.18
N ARG A 137 -2.27 -3.32 -6.83
CA ARG A 137 -1.09 -2.91 -7.59
C ARG A 137 0.20 -2.92 -6.76
N ARG A 138 0.13 -2.52 -5.49
CA ARG A 138 1.29 -2.56 -4.56
C ARG A 138 1.70 -3.99 -4.19
N LEU A 139 0.79 -4.96 -4.30
CA LEU A 139 1.06 -6.37 -4.06
C LEU A 139 1.61 -7.10 -5.29
N GLY A 140 1.72 -6.40 -6.43
CA GLY A 140 2.25 -6.96 -7.69
C GLY A 140 1.20 -7.26 -8.74
N TYR A 141 -0.09 -7.05 -8.46
CA TYR A 141 -1.15 -7.27 -9.44
C TYR A 141 -1.14 -6.17 -10.53
N ARG A 142 -1.46 -6.55 -11.76
CA ARG A 142 -1.44 -5.70 -12.95
C ARG A 142 -2.70 -5.93 -13.77
N HIS A 143 -3.08 -4.94 -14.58
CA HIS A 143 -4.17 -5.10 -15.55
C HIS A 143 -3.57 -5.64 -16.85
N VAL A 144 -3.53 -6.97 -16.97
CA VAL A 144 -3.02 -7.71 -18.12
C VAL A 144 -3.94 -8.87 -18.43
N HIS A 145 -4.08 -9.21 -19.72
CA HIS A 145 -4.87 -10.36 -20.14
C HIS A 145 -4.03 -11.63 -19.97
N ASP A 146 -2.80 -11.65 -20.48
CA ASP A 146 -1.82 -12.75 -20.31
C ASP A 146 -0.58 -12.23 -19.54
N CYS A 147 0.11 -13.13 -18.83
CA CYS A 147 1.41 -12.86 -18.22
C CYS A 147 2.50 -12.39 -19.20
N LYS A 148 2.39 -12.73 -20.49
CA LYS A 148 3.25 -12.22 -21.57
C LYS A 148 3.10 -10.72 -21.80
N ASP A 149 2.00 -10.11 -21.35
CA ASP A 149 1.78 -8.66 -21.44
C ASP A 149 2.52 -7.90 -20.33
N LEU A 150 3.43 -8.55 -19.60
CA LEU A 150 4.29 -7.91 -18.61
C LEU A 150 5.69 -7.63 -19.17
N THR A 151 6.27 -6.52 -18.73
CA THR A 151 7.63 -6.14 -19.08
C THR A 151 8.37 -5.58 -17.86
N THR A 152 9.69 -5.63 -17.89
CA THR A 152 10.55 -5.17 -16.80
C THR A 152 11.09 -3.79 -17.12
N VAL A 153 10.67 -2.79 -16.34
CA VAL A 153 11.17 -1.41 -16.44
C VAL A 153 11.85 -1.04 -15.13
N ASN A 154 13.16 -0.78 -15.17
CA ASN A 154 13.98 -0.47 -13.99
C ASN A 154 13.91 -1.54 -12.87
N GLY A 155 13.83 -2.82 -13.24
CA GLY A 155 13.70 -3.93 -12.31
C GLY A 155 12.32 -4.05 -11.65
N LEU A 156 11.30 -3.36 -12.19
CA LEU A 156 9.90 -3.49 -11.77
C LEU A 156 9.08 -4.11 -12.90
N ILE A 157 8.30 -5.13 -12.55
CA ILE A 157 7.31 -5.75 -13.44
C ILE A 157 6.13 -4.80 -13.60
N VAL A 158 5.85 -4.39 -14.83
CA VAL A 158 4.80 -3.45 -15.24
C VAL A 158 4.06 -3.96 -16.47
N GLU A 159 2.89 -3.39 -16.76
CA GLU A 159 2.15 -3.67 -17.99
C GLU A 159 2.98 -3.26 -19.23
N SER A 160 2.96 -4.06 -20.31
CA SER A 160 3.54 -3.69 -21.60
C SER A 160 2.81 -2.51 -22.24
N ASP A 161 1.51 -2.37 -21.96
CA ASP A 161 0.66 -1.29 -22.43
C ASP A 161 1.08 0.07 -21.84
N LYS A 162 1.63 0.92 -22.70
CA LYS A 162 2.12 2.26 -22.34
C LYS A 162 1.01 3.22 -21.92
N ASP A 163 -0.22 3.05 -22.41
CA ASP A 163 -1.36 3.89 -22.03
C ASP A 163 -1.75 3.62 -20.59
N ILE A 164 -1.79 2.34 -20.20
CA ILE A 164 -2.06 1.93 -18.80
C ILE A 164 -0.97 2.48 -17.89
N GLN A 165 0.30 2.31 -18.25
CA GLN A 165 1.42 2.86 -17.47
C GLN A 165 1.30 4.39 -17.30
N ALA A 166 0.96 5.11 -18.37
CA ALA A 166 0.83 6.57 -18.34
C ALA A 166 -0.34 7.01 -17.46
N ALA A 167 -1.48 6.31 -17.53
CA ALA A 167 -2.65 6.59 -16.71
C ALA A 167 -2.37 6.32 -15.22
N VAL A 168 -1.75 5.18 -14.89
CA VAL A 168 -1.35 4.84 -13.51
C VAL A 168 -0.43 5.91 -12.92
N LYS A 169 0.58 6.37 -13.67
CA LYS A 169 1.48 7.45 -13.21
C LYS A 169 0.74 8.75 -12.92
N LYS A 170 -0.36 9.05 -13.64
CA LYS A 170 -1.20 10.23 -13.35
C LYS A 170 -2.00 10.02 -12.07
N VAL A 171 -2.62 8.86 -11.89
CA VAL A 171 -3.38 8.52 -10.67
C VAL A 171 -2.48 8.52 -9.43
N GLU A 172 -1.29 7.92 -9.50
CA GLU A 172 -0.34 7.88 -8.38
C GLU A 172 0.13 9.27 -7.91
N LYS A 173 0.14 10.25 -8.82
CA LYS A 173 0.50 11.64 -8.49
C LYS A 173 -0.56 12.35 -7.66
N LEU A 174 -1.84 11.98 -7.80
CA LEU A 174 -2.95 12.63 -7.09
C LEU A 174 -2.87 12.42 -5.58
N LYS A 175 -2.30 11.29 -5.12
CA LYS A 175 -2.24 10.86 -3.70
C LYS A 175 -3.61 10.77 -3.00
N THR A 176 -4.71 11.09 -3.67
CA THR A 176 -6.09 10.88 -3.22
C THR A 176 -6.33 9.38 -3.04
N ARG A 177 -7.05 9.03 -1.98
CA ARG A 177 -7.49 7.66 -1.70
C ARG A 177 -8.94 7.74 -1.25
N PHE A 178 -9.81 7.07 -1.99
CA PHE A 178 -11.20 6.88 -1.63
C PHE A 178 -11.31 5.69 -0.66
N VAL A 179 -12.14 5.84 0.35
CA VAL A 179 -12.32 4.83 1.41
C VAL A 179 -13.30 3.75 0.96
N ASN A 180 -14.33 4.13 0.21
CA ASN A 180 -15.41 3.28 -0.25
C ASN A 180 -15.88 3.71 -1.66
N ASP A 181 -16.85 2.97 -2.21
CA ASP A 181 -17.43 3.27 -3.53
C ASP A 181 -18.19 4.60 -3.54
N GLU A 182 -18.93 4.93 -2.47
CA GLU A 182 -19.68 6.19 -2.38
C GLU A 182 -18.78 7.43 -2.53
N GLU A 183 -17.64 7.47 -1.83
CA GLU A 183 -16.66 8.55 -1.96
C GLU A 183 -16.09 8.66 -3.38
N LEU A 184 -15.85 7.51 -4.02
CA LEU A 184 -15.36 7.46 -5.40
C LEU A 184 -16.45 7.95 -6.37
N ASP A 185 -17.69 7.50 -6.23
CA ASP A 185 -18.81 7.88 -7.10
C ASP A 185 -19.04 9.38 -7.05
N LEU A 186 -19.04 9.99 -5.86
CA LEU A 186 -19.13 11.45 -5.71
C LEU A 186 -17.98 12.15 -6.46
N ALA A 187 -16.76 11.62 -6.39
CA ALA A 187 -15.62 12.17 -7.11
C ALA A 187 -15.78 12.04 -8.63
N LEU A 188 -16.27 10.90 -9.12
CA LEU A 188 -16.51 10.68 -10.55
C LEU A 188 -17.63 11.58 -11.07
N LEU A 189 -18.73 11.79 -10.30
CA LEU A 189 -19.81 12.71 -10.67
C LEU A 189 -19.31 14.16 -10.75
N VAL A 190 -18.50 14.60 -9.78
CA VAL A 190 -17.88 15.93 -9.81
C VAL A 190 -16.99 16.10 -11.05
N GLU A 191 -16.14 15.12 -11.36
CA GLU A 191 -15.27 15.19 -12.54
C GLU A 191 -16.06 15.12 -13.86
N LEU A 192 -17.14 14.36 -13.89
CA LEU A 192 -18.05 14.32 -15.03
C LEU A 192 -18.73 15.69 -15.24
N ALA A 193 -19.17 16.33 -14.16
CA ALA A 193 -19.77 17.67 -14.22
C ALA A 193 -18.76 18.73 -14.67
N LYS A 194 -17.47 18.56 -14.32
CA LYS A 194 -16.36 19.40 -14.75
C LYS A 194 -15.96 19.21 -16.22
N ASP A 195 -16.38 18.16 -16.93
CA ASP A 195 -15.95 17.89 -18.31
C ASP A 195 -16.30 19.06 -19.25
N LYS A 196 -15.26 19.82 -19.63
CA LYS A 196 -15.36 21.14 -20.26
C LYS A 196 -15.57 21.09 -21.77
N LYS A 197 -15.70 19.90 -22.37
CA LYS A 197 -15.82 19.75 -23.84
C LYS A 197 -17.00 20.52 -24.46
N ILE A 198 -17.89 21.11 -23.64
CA ILE A 198 -19.12 21.76 -24.09
C ILE A 198 -19.09 23.31 -23.96
N VAL A 199 -18.16 23.95 -23.24
CA VAL A 199 -18.36 25.38 -22.89
C VAL A 199 -17.59 26.40 -23.74
N ALA A 200 -18.39 27.21 -24.44
CA ALA A 200 -18.12 28.33 -25.35
C ALA A 200 -16.83 29.14 -25.15
N THR A 201 -16.25 29.58 -26.27
CA THR A 201 -15.17 30.57 -26.40
C THR A 201 -15.72 32.00 -26.37
N GLY A 202 -15.05 32.95 -25.70
CA GLY A 202 -15.44 34.37 -25.68
C GLY A 202 -15.20 35.08 -24.35
N LYS A 203 -15.52 36.39 -24.28
CA LYS A 203 -15.33 37.24 -23.08
C LYS A 203 -16.18 36.78 -21.88
N ASP A 204 -17.37 36.21 -22.12
CA ASP A 204 -18.29 35.71 -21.08
C ASP A 204 -18.08 34.23 -20.72
N ALA A 205 -17.07 33.58 -21.31
CA ALA A 205 -16.84 32.14 -21.17
C ALA A 205 -16.72 31.71 -19.71
N LYS A 206 -16.16 32.55 -18.83
CA LYS A 206 -15.97 32.22 -17.42
C LYS A 206 -17.28 32.15 -16.63
N SER A 207 -18.21 33.09 -16.84
CA SER A 207 -19.52 33.07 -16.17
C SER A 207 -20.37 31.90 -16.70
N ARG A 208 -20.45 31.75 -18.02
CA ARG A 208 -21.19 30.64 -18.65
C ARG A 208 -20.65 29.27 -18.24
N ARG A 209 -19.34 29.13 -18.00
CA ARG A 209 -18.72 27.92 -17.43
C ARG A 209 -19.19 27.64 -16.01
N ALA A 210 -19.31 28.67 -15.17
CA ALA A 210 -19.78 28.50 -13.80
C ALA A 210 -21.27 28.12 -13.76
N ASP A 211 -22.10 28.74 -14.61
CA ASP A 211 -23.53 28.39 -14.74
C ASP A 211 -23.71 26.96 -15.25
N PHE A 212 -22.98 26.58 -16.30
CA PHE A 212 -23.02 25.23 -16.85
C PHE A 212 -22.55 24.18 -15.84
N LEU A 213 -21.44 24.45 -15.14
CA LEU A 213 -20.95 23.56 -14.08
C LEU A 213 -21.97 23.42 -12.95
N LEU A 214 -22.57 24.52 -12.49
CA LEU A 214 -23.60 24.51 -11.46
C LEU A 214 -24.82 23.68 -11.89
N PHE A 215 -25.26 23.85 -13.12
CA PHE A 215 -26.36 23.08 -13.70
C PHE A 215 -26.04 21.59 -13.71
N ASN A 216 -24.89 21.18 -14.26
CA ASN A 216 -24.50 19.77 -14.30
C ASN A 216 -24.35 19.16 -12.91
N LEU A 217 -23.74 19.88 -11.97
CA LEU A 217 -23.60 19.40 -10.59
C LEU A 217 -24.97 19.14 -9.96
N ASN A 218 -25.91 20.08 -10.07
CA ASN A 218 -27.26 19.88 -9.55
C ASN A 218 -28.04 18.81 -10.30
N ASP A 219 -27.79 18.62 -11.59
CA ASP A 219 -28.45 17.60 -12.40
C ASP A 219 -27.94 16.17 -12.12
N TYR A 220 -26.63 16.03 -11.84
CA TYR A 220 -25.98 14.76 -11.57
C TYR A 220 -26.15 14.29 -10.11
N PHE A 221 -26.41 15.22 -9.20
CA PHE A 221 -26.62 14.94 -7.77
C PHE A 221 -28.10 14.94 -7.35
N LYS A 222 -29.04 14.85 -8.30
CA LYS A 222 -30.49 14.92 -8.01
C LYS A 222 -30.96 13.97 -6.90
N GLY A 223 -30.56 12.69 -6.96
CA GLY A 223 -30.90 11.69 -5.93
C GLY A 223 -30.03 11.73 -4.67
N LYS A 224 -28.96 12.54 -4.66
CA LYS A 224 -28.11 12.69 -3.47
C LYS A 224 -28.64 13.78 -2.55
N ASN A 225 -28.27 13.69 -1.27
CA ASN A 225 -28.62 14.70 -0.27
C ASN A 225 -27.79 16.01 -0.37
N ILE A 226 -27.42 16.41 -1.59
CA ILE A 226 -26.48 17.50 -1.84
C ILE A 226 -27.08 18.44 -2.88
N ILE A 227 -27.00 19.74 -2.63
CA ILE A 227 -27.32 20.80 -3.58
C ILE A 227 -26.13 21.75 -3.74
N PHE A 228 -25.90 22.21 -4.96
CA PHE A 228 -24.84 23.15 -5.27
C PHE A 228 -25.42 24.55 -5.45
N VAL A 229 -24.79 25.53 -4.81
CA VAL A 229 -25.17 26.94 -4.89
C VAL A 229 -23.98 27.84 -5.16
N LYS A 230 -24.23 29.02 -5.71
CA LYS A 230 -23.22 30.08 -5.81
C LYS A 230 -23.18 30.86 -4.50
N LYS A 231 -22.00 30.96 -3.90
CA LYS A 231 -21.73 31.77 -2.71
C LYS A 231 -20.75 32.88 -3.07
N THR A 232 -21.15 34.12 -2.81
CA THR A 232 -20.26 35.27 -2.99
C THR A 232 -19.28 35.31 -1.82
N THR A 233 -17.99 35.25 -2.13
CA THR A 233 -16.90 35.36 -1.16
C THR A 233 -16.07 36.60 -1.44
N THR A 234 -15.17 36.96 -0.52
CA THR A 234 -14.18 38.03 -0.74
C THR A 234 -13.25 37.76 -1.94
N LYS A 235 -13.18 36.50 -2.41
CA LYS A 235 -12.38 36.08 -3.57
C LYS A 235 -13.21 35.94 -4.85
N GLY A 236 -14.48 36.34 -4.83
CA GLY A 236 -15.43 36.21 -5.92
C GLY A 236 -16.49 35.13 -5.68
N VAL A 237 -17.25 34.81 -6.73
CA VAL A 237 -18.32 33.79 -6.69
C VAL A 237 -17.70 32.39 -6.75
N GLN A 238 -18.02 31.56 -5.76
CA GLN A 238 -17.60 30.17 -5.68
C GLN A 238 -18.83 29.25 -5.66
N ILE A 239 -18.74 28.07 -6.29
CA ILE A 239 -19.74 27.03 -6.15
C ILE A 239 -19.43 26.22 -4.89
N VAL A 240 -20.42 26.05 -4.03
CA VAL A 240 -20.33 25.26 -2.79
C VAL A 240 -21.41 24.19 -2.77
N ALA A 241 -21.05 23.00 -2.31
CA ALA A 241 -21.96 21.91 -1.99
C ALA A 241 -22.55 22.11 -0.59
N ILE A 242 -23.87 21.99 -0.48
CA ILE A 242 -24.65 22.11 0.76
C ILE A 242 -25.45 20.82 0.94
N ASP A 243 -25.41 20.26 2.14
CA ASP A 243 -26.24 19.13 2.55
C ASP A 243 -27.69 19.62 2.74
N LYS A 244 -28.66 18.97 2.08
CA LYS A 244 -30.05 19.48 2.01
C LYS A 244 -30.74 19.43 3.38
N ASP A 245 -30.46 18.42 4.20
CA ASP A 245 -31.09 18.23 5.51
C ASP A 245 -30.56 19.22 6.55
N THR A 246 -29.23 19.39 6.59
CA THR A 246 -28.57 20.21 7.61
C THR A 246 -28.39 21.66 7.18
N SER A 247 -28.56 21.97 5.90
CA SER A 247 -28.26 23.27 5.30
C SER A 247 -26.80 23.74 5.55
N ARG A 248 -25.89 22.81 5.83
CA ARG A 248 -24.46 23.09 6.06
C ARG A 248 -23.63 22.73 4.83
N GLU A 249 -22.48 23.38 4.69
CA GLU A 249 -21.52 23.03 3.63
C GLU A 249 -21.04 21.59 3.82
N ASP A 250 -21.14 20.77 2.76
CA ASP A 250 -20.61 19.40 2.76
C ASP A 250 -19.09 19.44 2.56
N PRO A 251 -18.26 19.14 3.59
CA PRO A 251 -16.82 19.40 3.50
C PRO A 251 -16.13 18.52 2.45
N PHE A 252 -16.59 17.28 2.30
CA PHE A 252 -15.99 16.28 1.41
C PHE A 252 -16.23 16.63 -0.05
N THR A 253 -17.48 16.87 -0.45
CA THR A 253 -17.84 17.26 -1.82
C THR A 253 -17.24 18.61 -2.19
N ASN A 254 -17.18 19.55 -1.24
CA ASN A 254 -16.47 20.82 -1.45
C ASN A 254 -14.96 20.63 -1.64
N GLN A 255 -14.35 19.61 -1.04
CA GLN A 255 -12.96 19.24 -1.32
C GLN A 255 -12.84 18.66 -2.74
N LEU A 256 -13.73 17.76 -3.15
CA LEU A 256 -13.75 17.20 -4.51
C LEU A 256 -13.91 18.27 -5.60
N LEU A 257 -14.71 19.31 -5.36
CA LEU A 257 -14.83 20.45 -6.29
C LEU A 257 -13.50 21.18 -6.52
N ARG A 258 -12.65 21.24 -5.49
CA ARG A 258 -11.36 21.96 -5.52
C ARG A 258 -10.22 21.10 -6.06
N GLU A 259 -10.29 19.79 -5.87
CA GLU A 259 -9.30 18.84 -6.35
C GLU A 259 -9.52 18.49 -7.83
N ASP A 260 -8.48 17.98 -8.49
CA ASP A 260 -8.57 17.45 -9.86
C ASP A 260 -8.44 15.93 -9.80
N ASN A 261 -9.56 15.24 -9.89
CA ASN A 261 -9.61 13.78 -9.90
C ASN A 261 -9.77 13.21 -11.32
N SER A 262 -9.61 14.03 -12.36
CA SER A 262 -9.82 13.64 -13.77
C SER A 262 -8.95 12.45 -14.20
N ALA A 263 -7.76 12.29 -13.59
CA ALA A 263 -6.90 11.15 -13.88
C ALA A 263 -7.49 9.82 -13.40
N VAL A 264 -8.28 9.80 -12.32
CA VAL A 264 -8.98 8.59 -11.85
C VAL A 264 -10.06 8.21 -12.85
N LEU A 265 -10.93 9.15 -13.21
CA LEU A 265 -11.98 8.96 -14.21
C LEU A 265 -11.41 8.45 -15.55
N ALA A 266 -10.34 9.09 -16.04
CA ALA A 266 -9.67 8.70 -17.27
C ALA A 266 -9.03 7.30 -17.19
N PHE A 267 -8.50 6.92 -16.03
CA PHE A 267 -7.93 5.60 -15.82
C PHE A 267 -9.00 4.51 -15.81
N LEU A 268 -10.10 4.69 -15.08
CA LEU A 268 -11.20 3.72 -15.05
C LEU A 268 -11.84 3.54 -16.44
N HIS A 269 -11.99 4.64 -17.19
CA HIS A 269 -12.45 4.58 -18.58
C HIS A 269 -11.48 3.79 -19.47
N LEU A 270 -10.16 4.01 -19.32
CA LEU A 270 -9.15 3.26 -20.06
C LEU A 270 -9.26 1.75 -19.78
N LEU A 271 -9.41 1.37 -18.51
CA LEU A 271 -9.56 -0.04 -18.11
C LEU A 271 -10.83 -0.65 -18.69
N THR A 272 -11.95 0.08 -18.65
CA THR A 272 -13.23 -0.37 -19.23
C THR A 272 -13.10 -0.61 -20.73
N ARG A 273 -12.53 0.36 -21.46
CA ARG A 273 -12.28 0.25 -22.91
C ARG A 273 -11.35 -0.90 -23.27
N LYS A 274 -10.42 -1.25 -22.38
CA LYS A 274 -9.46 -2.36 -22.54
C LYS A 274 -10.03 -3.71 -22.09
N LYS A 275 -11.34 -3.79 -21.80
CA LYS A 275 -12.07 -4.98 -21.38
C LYS A 275 -11.57 -5.58 -20.05
N PHE A 276 -11.12 -4.75 -19.12
CA PHE A 276 -10.81 -5.20 -17.76
C PHE A 276 -12.00 -5.12 -16.81
N ALA A 277 -13.08 -4.43 -17.18
CA ALA A 277 -14.26 -4.32 -16.32
C ALA A 277 -15.08 -5.63 -16.39
N VAL A 278 -15.30 -6.27 -15.24
CA VAL A 278 -15.93 -7.60 -15.17
C VAL A 278 -17.38 -7.56 -15.64
N SER A 279 -18.16 -6.57 -15.21
CA SER A 279 -19.59 -6.47 -15.51
C SER A 279 -19.89 -5.87 -16.90
N CYS A 280 -18.91 -5.82 -17.80
CA CYS A 280 -18.99 -5.12 -19.08
C CYS A 280 -18.79 -6.12 -20.23
N HIS A 281 -19.84 -6.87 -20.59
CA HIS A 281 -19.72 -7.95 -21.58
C HIS A 281 -19.95 -7.56 -23.04
N ASP A 282 -20.40 -6.34 -23.37
CA ASP A 282 -20.69 -5.96 -24.76
C ASP A 282 -20.01 -4.68 -25.27
N ALA A 283 -19.67 -4.71 -26.56
CA ALA A 283 -18.85 -3.78 -27.35
C ALA A 283 -19.37 -2.33 -27.50
N PHE A 284 -20.32 -1.90 -26.67
CA PHE A 284 -20.86 -0.54 -26.68
C PHE A 284 -20.15 0.31 -25.63
N THR A 285 -19.07 0.98 -26.00
CA THR A 285 -18.76 2.35 -25.49
C THR A 285 -17.48 2.87 -26.14
N ARG A 286 -17.62 3.45 -27.35
CA ARG A 286 -16.57 4.35 -27.88
C ARG A 286 -16.43 5.63 -27.04
N TYR A 287 -17.39 5.93 -26.14
CA TYR A 287 -17.42 7.15 -25.32
C TYR A 287 -18.07 6.95 -23.93
N MET A 288 -17.41 7.46 -22.87
CA MET A 288 -17.92 7.48 -21.46
C MET A 288 -19.35 8.02 -21.30
N ARG A 289 -19.81 8.90 -22.20
CA ARG A 289 -21.15 9.49 -22.09
C ARG A 289 -22.29 8.49 -22.22
N HIS A 290 -21.98 7.27 -22.67
CA HIS A 290 -22.92 6.16 -22.76
C HIS A 290 -22.67 5.06 -21.71
N SER A 291 -21.63 5.19 -20.87
CA SER A 291 -21.32 4.22 -19.81
C SER A 291 -21.92 4.59 -18.46
N PHE A 292 -22.69 5.67 -18.39
CA PHE A 292 -23.54 5.94 -17.24
C PHE A 292 -25.00 5.95 -17.67
N LYS A 293 -25.85 5.30 -16.87
CA LYS A 293 -27.29 5.28 -17.06
C LYS A 293 -27.93 6.04 -15.92
N ARG A 294 -29.07 6.67 -16.20
CA ARG A 294 -29.96 7.07 -15.13
C ARG A 294 -30.79 5.88 -14.71
N ASP A 295 -30.83 5.59 -13.42
CA ASP A 295 -31.79 4.65 -12.89
C ASP A 295 -33.21 5.26 -12.87
N SER A 296 -34.18 4.51 -12.34
CA SER A 296 -35.58 4.96 -12.21
C SER A 296 -35.71 6.26 -11.41
N ASP A 297 -34.75 6.52 -10.52
CA ASP A 297 -34.76 7.62 -9.56
C ASP A 297 -33.98 8.83 -10.10
N GLY A 298 -33.43 8.69 -11.31
CA GLY A 298 -32.67 9.73 -12.01
C GLY A 298 -31.23 9.85 -11.51
N GLU A 299 -30.75 8.95 -10.65
CA GLU A 299 -29.36 8.87 -10.22
C GLU A 299 -28.48 8.35 -11.35
N ILE A 300 -27.28 8.92 -11.45
CA ILE A 300 -26.29 8.47 -12.42
C ILE A 300 -25.57 7.26 -11.82
N ASP A 301 -25.81 6.09 -12.40
CA ASP A 301 -25.09 4.86 -12.10
C ASP A 301 -23.93 4.67 -13.08
N PHE A 302 -22.74 4.40 -12.55
CA PHE A 302 -21.55 4.08 -13.32
C PHE A 302 -21.54 2.60 -13.67
N HIS A 303 -22.28 2.28 -14.75
CA HIS A 303 -22.31 0.94 -15.32
C HIS A 303 -20.88 0.42 -15.53
N CYS A 304 -20.64 -0.84 -15.16
CA CYS A 304 -19.36 -1.55 -15.22
C CYS A 304 -18.32 -1.28 -14.10
N LEU A 305 -18.60 -0.41 -13.12
CA LEU A 305 -17.69 -0.27 -11.97
C LEU A 305 -17.98 -1.27 -10.84
N GLY A 306 -19.23 -1.70 -10.69
CA GLY A 306 -19.69 -2.51 -9.55
C GLY A 306 -19.05 -3.90 -9.42
N GLY A 307 -18.76 -4.58 -10.55
CA GLY A 307 -18.02 -5.85 -10.51
C GLY A 307 -16.50 -5.70 -10.41
N GLY A 308 -16.01 -4.46 -10.37
CA GLY A 308 -14.58 -4.16 -10.35
C GLY A 308 -13.87 -4.49 -11.67
N PHE A 309 -12.54 -4.46 -11.57
CA PHE A 309 -11.63 -4.64 -12.69
C PHE A 309 -10.72 -5.84 -12.49
N THR A 310 -10.65 -6.71 -13.49
CA THR A 310 -9.76 -7.87 -13.50
C THR A 310 -8.31 -7.43 -13.34
N MET A 311 -7.61 -8.11 -12.44
CA MET A 311 -6.19 -7.96 -12.20
C MET A 311 -5.52 -9.32 -12.08
N ARG A 312 -4.28 -9.41 -12.54
CA ARG A 312 -3.48 -10.64 -12.54
C ARG A 312 -2.14 -10.41 -11.86
N LYS A 313 -1.68 -11.39 -11.10
CA LYS A 313 -0.30 -11.49 -10.61
C LYS A 313 0.31 -12.78 -11.13
N CYS A 314 1.31 -12.64 -11.98
CA CYS A 314 2.00 -13.79 -12.55
C CYS A 314 2.96 -14.41 -11.53
N ILE A 315 3.03 -15.73 -11.56
CA ILE A 315 3.89 -16.55 -10.72
C ILE A 315 4.92 -17.19 -11.65
N GLU A 316 6.19 -16.92 -11.39
CA GLU A 316 7.26 -17.68 -12.03
C GLU A 316 7.31 -19.05 -11.36
N ALA A 317 7.08 -20.10 -12.13
CA ALA A 317 7.22 -21.47 -11.67
C ALA A 317 8.71 -21.71 -11.36
N GLY A 318 9.06 -21.90 -10.08
CA GLY A 318 10.34 -22.50 -9.71
C GLY A 318 11.49 -21.59 -9.25
N GLU A 319 11.28 -20.30 -8.92
CA GLU A 319 12.35 -19.48 -8.33
C GLU A 319 12.23 -19.33 -6.79
N ASP A 320 13.03 -20.16 -6.10
CA ASP A 320 13.69 -20.02 -4.79
C ASP A 320 12.89 -19.76 -3.49
N GLU A 321 12.96 -20.77 -2.60
CA GLU A 321 12.66 -20.72 -1.16
C GLU A 321 13.38 -19.57 -0.42
N ASP A 322 14.46 -19.01 -0.97
CA ASP A 322 15.25 -17.94 -0.34
C ASP A 322 14.55 -16.56 -0.33
N THR A 323 13.44 -16.40 -1.06
CA THR A 323 12.69 -15.14 -1.12
C THR A 323 11.77 -14.92 0.10
N MET A 324 11.54 -15.96 0.92
CA MET A 324 10.59 -15.92 2.04
C MET A 324 10.99 -15.02 3.23
N GLN A 325 12.26 -14.58 3.34
CA GLN A 325 12.66 -13.63 4.40
C GLN A 325 12.36 -12.15 4.09
N MET A 326 11.85 -11.81 2.90
CA MET A 326 11.79 -10.42 2.43
C MET A 326 10.40 -9.77 2.44
N MET A 327 9.31 -10.52 2.64
CA MET A 327 7.93 -10.00 2.53
C MET A 327 7.17 -9.82 3.85
N GLY A 328 7.81 -10.07 4.99
CA GLY A 328 7.35 -9.57 6.28
C GLY A 328 7.55 -8.05 6.37
N GLY A 329 6.48 -7.31 6.12
CA GLY A 329 6.42 -5.84 6.11
C GLY A 329 6.84 -5.16 7.42
N THR A 330 8.13 -5.18 7.75
CA THR A 330 8.74 -4.01 8.35
C THR A 330 8.92 -3.01 7.24
N ARG A 331 8.32 -1.83 7.38
CA ARG A 331 8.60 -0.67 6.53
C ARG A 331 10.12 -0.58 6.37
N ARG A 332 10.66 -1.01 5.23
CA ARG A 332 11.93 -0.51 4.74
C ARG A 332 11.68 0.99 4.61
N ARG A 333 12.01 1.74 5.66
CA ARG A 333 12.33 3.16 5.55
C ARG A 333 13.16 3.21 4.30
N ALA A 334 12.65 3.83 3.24
CA ALA A 334 13.43 4.19 2.07
C ALA A 334 14.77 4.63 2.64
N LYS A 335 15.84 3.88 2.33
CA LYS A 335 17.19 4.26 2.75
C LYS A 335 17.35 5.65 2.20
N LYS A 336 17.12 6.67 3.04
CA LYS A 336 17.58 8.02 2.76
C LYS A 336 19.02 7.80 2.39
N LYS A 337 19.36 8.04 1.12
CA LYS A 337 20.75 8.07 0.64
C LYS A 337 21.44 9.17 1.43
N THR A 338 21.83 8.87 2.65
CA THR A 338 22.71 9.66 3.48
C THR A 338 23.85 8.76 3.84
N LYS A 339 24.65 8.42 2.83
CA LYS A 339 26.05 8.12 3.07
C LYS A 339 26.83 9.13 2.26
N LYS A 340 27.00 10.32 2.83
CA LYS A 340 28.23 11.09 2.58
C LYS A 340 29.38 10.08 2.76
N ASN A 341 30.29 10.02 1.81
CA ASN A 341 31.46 9.15 1.88
C ASN A 341 32.34 9.62 3.05
N VAL A 342 32.04 9.13 4.25
CA VAL A 342 32.74 9.53 5.48
C VAL A 342 33.91 8.57 5.73
N PRO A 343 35.05 9.06 6.24
CA PRO A 343 36.25 8.22 6.46
C PRO A 343 36.05 6.98 7.34
N TRP A 344 35.00 6.94 8.17
CA TRP A 344 34.65 5.79 9.03
C TRP A 344 33.54 4.89 8.43
N ALA A 345 33.20 5.05 7.15
CA ALA A 345 32.20 4.22 6.48
C ALA A 345 32.62 2.73 6.52
N GLY A 346 31.65 1.88 6.88
CA GLY A 346 31.87 0.43 7.08
C GLY A 346 32.39 0.05 8.47
N TRP A 347 32.66 1.01 9.36
CA TRP A 347 33.11 0.71 10.73
C TRP A 347 32.12 -0.15 11.52
N SER A 348 30.80 -0.03 11.29
CA SER A 348 29.79 -0.85 11.97
C SER A 348 29.98 -2.35 11.75
N THR A 349 30.47 -2.76 10.58
CA THR A 349 30.71 -4.17 10.23
C THR A 349 31.99 -4.70 10.85
N LEU A 350 32.99 -3.83 11.03
CA LEU A 350 34.30 -4.13 11.60
C LEU A 350 34.36 -3.96 13.12
N SER A 351 33.46 -3.17 13.70
CA SER A 351 33.41 -2.88 15.13
C SER A 351 33.04 -4.14 15.92
N PRO A 352 33.65 -4.37 17.10
CA PRO A 352 33.27 -5.49 17.96
C PRO A 352 31.87 -5.32 18.55
N SER A 353 31.17 -6.45 18.72
CA SER A 353 29.92 -6.58 19.48
C SER A 353 30.15 -6.41 21.00
N ALA A 354 29.08 -6.33 21.79
CA ALA A 354 29.19 -6.11 23.24
C ALA A 354 30.00 -7.23 23.96
N ALA A 355 29.75 -8.49 23.62
CA ALA A 355 30.50 -9.63 24.13
C ALA A 355 31.96 -9.58 23.68
N GLN A 356 32.20 -9.34 22.38
CA GLN A 356 33.54 -9.23 21.81
C GLN A 356 34.35 -8.10 22.46
N LYS A 357 33.72 -6.98 22.84
CA LYS A 357 34.42 -5.90 23.56
C LYS A 357 34.93 -6.36 24.93
N THR A 358 34.21 -7.24 25.62
CA THR A 358 34.66 -7.79 26.90
C THR A 358 35.89 -8.66 26.72
N THR A 359 35.84 -9.59 25.77
CA THR A 359 36.98 -10.47 25.44
C THR A 359 38.18 -9.65 24.96
N MET A 360 37.97 -8.69 24.06
CA MET A 360 39.02 -7.81 23.57
C MET A 360 39.56 -6.87 24.63
N LYS A 361 38.77 -6.45 25.62
CA LYS A 361 39.28 -5.62 26.72
C LYS A 361 40.21 -6.43 27.61
N LYS A 362 39.89 -7.71 27.87
CA LYS A 362 40.77 -8.63 28.59
C LYS A 362 42.07 -8.91 27.81
N LYS A 363 41.95 -9.21 26.51
CA LYS A 363 43.09 -9.61 25.65
C LYS A 363 43.98 -8.45 25.19
N CYS A 364 43.39 -7.34 24.75
CA CYS A 364 44.11 -6.22 24.11
C CYS A 364 44.21 -4.97 25.01
N GLY A 365 43.51 -4.93 26.15
CA GLY A 365 43.63 -3.86 27.13
C GLY A 365 43.24 -2.47 26.61
N ARG A 366 43.99 -1.44 27.06
CA ARG A 366 43.76 -0.02 26.71
C ARG A 366 44.13 0.32 25.26
N LYS A 367 44.90 -0.54 24.56
CA LYS A 367 45.29 -0.35 23.16
C LYS A 367 44.08 -0.25 22.22
N CYS A 368 43.04 -1.03 22.49
CA CYS A 368 41.86 -1.11 21.62
C CYS A 368 40.67 -0.27 22.08
N PHE A 369 40.77 0.43 23.21
CA PHE A 369 39.69 1.21 23.81
C PHE A 369 40.22 2.53 24.34
N LEU A 370 39.83 3.63 23.69
CA LEU A 370 40.38 4.95 24.02
C LEU A 370 39.73 5.62 25.22
N GLY A 371 38.57 5.11 25.69
CA GLY A 371 37.85 5.64 26.85
C GLY A 371 37.75 4.65 28.02
N PRO A 372 37.06 5.04 29.11
CA PRO A 372 36.84 4.19 30.27
C PRO A 372 36.15 2.87 29.89
N GLN A 373 36.53 1.79 30.57
CA GLN A 373 35.95 0.46 30.37
C GLN A 373 36.07 -0.01 28.90
N LYS A 374 34.94 -0.33 28.27
CA LYS A 374 34.77 -0.85 26.91
C LYS A 374 34.33 0.23 25.91
N SER A 375 34.44 1.51 26.29
CA SER A 375 34.01 2.63 25.46
C SER A 375 35.03 2.95 24.36
N PHE A 376 34.54 3.47 23.24
CA PHE A 376 35.37 3.88 22.09
C PHE A 376 36.31 2.78 21.56
N PRO A 377 35.77 1.66 21.04
CA PRO A 377 36.60 0.65 20.39
C PRO A 377 37.25 1.22 19.12
N VAL A 378 38.53 0.92 18.92
CA VAL A 378 39.29 1.35 17.74
C VAL A 378 39.95 0.19 16.98
N CYS A 379 40.00 -1.01 17.57
CA CYS A 379 40.49 -2.21 16.89
C CYS A 379 39.39 -2.95 16.14
N VAL A 380 39.77 -3.64 15.07
CA VAL A 380 38.87 -4.54 14.32
C VAL A 380 38.46 -5.71 15.22
N LYS A 381 37.19 -6.12 15.16
CA LYS A 381 36.64 -7.24 15.96
C LYS A 381 37.55 -8.48 15.89
N ASN A 382 37.75 -9.11 17.05
CA ASN A 382 38.61 -10.29 17.24
C ASN A 382 40.11 -10.08 16.96
N THR A 383 40.57 -8.83 16.81
CA THR A 383 42.00 -8.52 16.63
C THR A 383 42.46 -7.43 17.60
N CYS A 384 43.77 -7.36 17.89
CA CYS A 384 44.35 -6.23 18.61
C CYS A 384 44.96 -5.17 17.66
N ARG A 385 44.53 -5.15 16.39
CA ARG A 385 45.01 -4.22 15.35
C ARG A 385 44.11 -2.99 15.27
N VAL A 386 44.69 -1.81 15.49
CA VAL A 386 43.98 -0.53 15.45
C VAL A 386 43.62 -0.18 14.01
N SER A 387 42.37 0.20 13.77
CA SER A 387 41.89 0.62 12.45
C SER A 387 41.78 2.14 12.37
N LYS A 388 42.24 2.73 11.27
CA LYS A 388 42.02 4.17 10.97
C LYS A 388 40.52 4.51 10.97
N LYS A 389 39.64 3.60 10.51
CA LYS A 389 38.18 3.79 10.54
C LYS A 389 37.62 3.80 11.97
N GLY A 390 38.17 2.96 12.84
CA GLY A 390 37.82 2.91 14.26
C GLY A 390 38.26 4.16 15.01
N ALA A 391 39.46 4.64 14.74
CA ALA A 391 39.96 5.92 15.27
C ALA A 391 39.07 7.09 14.84
N TRP A 392 38.71 7.17 13.56
CA TRP A 392 37.77 8.19 13.05
C TRP A 392 36.39 8.11 13.72
N ALA A 393 35.84 6.90 13.88
CA ALA A 393 34.55 6.73 14.55
C ALA A 393 34.61 7.15 16.03
N ALA A 394 35.73 6.87 16.71
CA ALA A 394 35.95 7.30 18.08
C ALA A 394 36.06 8.83 18.18
N PHE A 395 36.83 9.46 17.28
CA PHE A 395 36.98 10.92 17.20
C PHE A 395 35.62 11.62 17.03
N VAL A 396 34.82 11.21 16.03
CA VAL A 396 33.53 11.85 15.73
C VAL A 396 32.56 11.73 16.90
N ARG A 397 32.48 10.55 17.53
CA ARG A 397 31.62 10.35 18.72
C ARG A 397 32.08 11.15 19.92
N ALA A 398 33.40 11.21 20.15
CA ALA A 398 33.98 11.98 21.24
C ALA A 398 33.71 13.47 21.07
N ARG A 399 33.89 14.02 19.86
CA ARG A 399 33.58 15.42 19.54
C ARG A 399 32.10 15.74 19.72
N ALA A 400 31.21 14.85 19.27
CA ALA A 400 29.77 15.00 19.45
C ALA A 400 29.36 15.05 20.94
N TRP A 401 29.97 14.20 21.77
CA TRP A 401 29.71 14.11 23.21
C TRP A 401 30.58 15.03 24.09
N GLY A 402 31.53 15.73 23.46
CA GLY A 402 32.35 16.78 24.09
C GLY A 402 31.68 18.14 24.13
N ASN A 403 30.45 18.29 23.62
CA ASN A 403 29.69 19.54 23.67
C ASN A 403 29.08 19.81 25.06
N LYS A 404 28.71 21.08 25.33
CA LYS A 404 28.01 21.47 26.57
C LYS A 404 26.69 20.69 26.72
N ARG A 405 26.31 20.36 27.96
CA ARG A 405 25.12 19.54 28.26
C ARG A 405 23.80 20.15 27.74
N SER A 406 23.73 21.48 27.66
CA SER A 406 22.61 22.24 27.09
C SER A 406 22.34 21.93 25.60
N ASN A 407 23.34 21.40 24.87
CA ASN A 407 23.25 21.23 23.42
C ASN A 407 22.70 19.85 23.00
N TYR A 408 22.43 18.94 23.94
CA TYR A 408 21.88 17.61 23.64
C TYR A 408 20.35 17.65 23.66
N LYS A 409 19.71 17.30 22.54
CA LYS A 409 18.26 17.13 22.47
C LYS A 409 17.88 15.70 22.88
N GLY A 410 16.96 15.54 23.84
CA GLY A 410 16.35 14.25 24.21
C GLY A 410 17.11 13.39 25.24
N ARG A 411 16.81 12.08 25.27
CA ARG A 411 17.28 11.12 26.29
C ARG A 411 18.74 10.67 26.15
N SER A 412 19.44 11.03 25.07
CA SER A 412 20.83 10.62 24.82
C SER A 412 21.83 11.51 25.55
N LYS A 413 21.86 11.43 26.89
CA LYS A 413 22.85 12.14 27.70
C LYS A 413 24.16 11.32 27.76
N PRO A 414 25.33 11.92 27.47
CA PRO A 414 26.59 11.21 27.57
C PRO A 414 26.90 10.79 29.01
N ARG A 415 27.42 9.56 29.20
CA ARG A 415 27.67 8.98 30.53
C ARG A 415 28.90 9.57 31.23
N PHE A 416 29.96 9.90 30.48
CA PHE A 416 31.22 10.39 31.03
C PHE A 416 31.30 11.92 31.06
N THR A 417 32.28 12.44 31.81
CA THR A 417 32.57 13.88 31.87
C THR A 417 33.13 14.40 30.54
N ARG A 418 32.99 15.70 30.29
CA ARG A 418 33.52 16.35 29.07
C ARG A 418 35.03 16.13 28.90
N LYS A 419 35.78 16.08 30.00
CA LYS A 419 37.23 15.81 30.03
C LYS A 419 37.57 14.46 29.40
N VAL A 420 36.78 13.42 29.69
CA VAL A 420 36.96 12.08 29.12
C VAL A 420 36.81 12.10 27.60
N TYR A 421 35.80 12.77 27.07
CA TYR A 421 35.62 12.84 25.62
C TYR A 421 36.72 13.64 24.91
N ARG A 422 37.19 14.75 25.50
CA ARG A 422 38.34 15.50 24.97
C ARG A 422 39.63 14.68 24.97
N ASP A 423 39.82 13.81 25.96
CA ASP A 423 40.97 12.90 26.00
C ASP A 423 40.89 11.81 24.92
N VAL A 424 39.71 11.22 24.74
CA VAL A 424 39.45 10.26 23.65
C VAL A 424 39.67 10.92 22.27
N GLU A 425 39.22 12.16 22.10
CA GLU A 425 39.38 12.94 20.88
C GLU A 425 40.86 13.11 20.51
N ARG A 426 41.69 13.61 21.45
CA ARG A 426 43.14 13.76 21.27
C ARG A 426 43.84 12.44 20.95
N LYS A 427 43.51 11.36 21.67
CA LYS A 427 44.07 10.02 21.43
C LYS A 427 43.72 9.51 20.03
N ALA A 428 42.48 9.74 19.59
CA ALA A 428 42.05 9.35 18.26
C ALA A 428 42.76 10.17 17.17
N GLN A 429 42.93 11.49 17.35
CA GLN A 429 43.70 12.33 16.42
C GLN A 429 45.15 11.85 16.26
N LYS A 430 45.81 11.52 17.38
CA LYS A 430 47.18 10.99 17.39
C LYS A 430 47.30 9.70 16.57
N ILE A 431 46.35 8.77 16.72
CA ILE A 431 46.32 7.52 15.94
C ILE A 431 46.09 7.78 14.44
N MET A 432 45.36 8.84 14.09
CA MET A 432 45.12 9.22 12.71
C MET A 432 46.26 10.05 12.10
N GLY A 433 47.29 10.40 12.87
CA GLY A 433 48.40 11.26 12.42
C GLY A 433 48.00 12.72 12.19
N LYS A 434 46.88 13.18 12.78
CA LYS A 434 46.47 14.58 12.72
C LYS A 434 47.12 15.34 13.88
N LYS A 435 47.86 16.41 13.58
CA LYS A 435 48.33 17.36 14.62
C LYS A 435 47.10 17.87 15.38
N ALA A 436 47.23 17.92 16.71
CA ALA A 436 46.13 18.13 17.66
C ALA A 436 45.41 19.46 17.46
#